data_AF-A0A7K1A405-F1
#
_entry.id   AF-A0A7K1A405-F1
#
_cell.length_a   1.000
_cell.length_b   1.000
_cell.length_c   1.000
_cell.angle_alpha   90.00
_cell.angle_beta   90.00
_cell.angle_gamma   90.00
#
_symmetry.space_group_name_H-M   'P 1'
#
loop_
_entity.id
_entity.type
_entity.pdbx_description
1 polymer ?
#
loop_
_entity_poly.entity_id
_entity_poly.type
_entity_poly.pdbx_seq_one_letter_code
_entity_poly.pdbx_strand_id
1 'polypeptide(L)'
;MHIYDTARREVIAFEPGPVVLMYTCGITPYDATHLGHAATYVTYDVLQRRLRDLGHETRCVRNVTDVDDDLLRKARELGVHYLDLAAAETARFDADMEALNVVECWSEPRATSAIADIRGFIGMVLDQGHAYESGGSVYFDVSSFDRFGQVSHYDRDQMIELARQHGGNPDDPNKRDPLDFVLWQPSAPDEPSWESLWGPGRPGWHIECSALALRELDTTIDLHGGGSDLIFPHHECEAAQSEAATGQPFVRHWMHQAMVRMDGEKMSKSLGNLVFISELRKTWDVRAIRLAIVAHHYRDSWEWHDEIMPIAAARLELWLAATSAPGAVDSQAALDEVRARLDDDLDTPGAVEAIDRAVERGEGVASAAELLGVFLVGEPQR
;
A
#
# COMPACT_ATOMS: atom_id res chain seq x y z
N MET A 1 16.05 13.07 -1.52
CA MET A 1 16.07 12.19 -0.33
C MET A 1 16.64 10.84 -0.72
N HIS A 2 16.99 9.98 0.24
CA HIS A 2 17.37 8.59 -0.03
C HIS A 2 16.31 7.66 0.53
N ILE A 3 15.93 6.62 -0.21
CA ILE A 3 14.92 5.64 0.19
C ILE A 3 15.40 4.25 -0.23
N TYR A 4 15.08 3.22 0.54
CA TYR A 4 15.32 1.84 0.19
C TYR A 4 14.48 1.44 -1.02
N ASP A 5 15.16 0.95 -2.05
CA ASP A 5 14.54 0.32 -3.21
C ASP A 5 14.56 -1.19 -3.04
N THR A 6 13.39 -1.81 -3.10
CA THR A 6 13.21 -3.26 -2.89
C THR A 6 13.85 -4.08 -3.99
N ALA A 7 13.71 -3.66 -5.25
CA ALA A 7 14.27 -4.35 -6.40
C ALA A 7 15.80 -4.18 -6.47
N ARG A 8 16.35 -3.05 -6.00
CA ARG A 8 17.81 -2.84 -5.92
C ARG A 8 18.43 -3.36 -4.64
N ARG A 9 17.64 -3.57 -3.59
CA ARG A 9 18.04 -3.98 -2.24
C ARG A 9 19.06 -3.05 -1.59
N GLU A 10 18.89 -1.75 -1.81
CA GLU A 10 19.79 -0.71 -1.32
C GLU A 10 19.03 0.60 -1.06
N VAL A 11 19.49 1.38 -0.08
CA VAL A 11 19.07 2.78 0.10
C VAL A 11 19.75 3.62 -0.97
N ILE A 12 18.95 4.13 -1.92
CA ILE A 12 19.45 4.87 -3.07
C ILE A 12 18.83 6.26 -3.12
N ALA A 13 19.42 7.16 -3.91
CA ALA A 13 18.86 8.49 -4.14
C ALA A 13 17.50 8.39 -4.84
N PHE A 14 16.50 9.05 -4.26
CA PHE A 14 15.19 9.27 -4.87
C PHE A 14 15.10 10.74 -5.30
N GLU A 15 15.22 10.96 -6.61
CA GLU A 15 15.28 12.27 -7.26
C GLU A 15 14.17 12.41 -8.32
N PRO A 16 12.89 12.49 -7.89
CA PRO A 16 11.78 12.59 -8.83
C PRO A 16 11.71 13.98 -9.48
N GLY A 17 10.92 14.07 -10.56
CA GLY A 17 10.60 15.33 -11.21
C GLY A 17 9.69 16.25 -10.36
N PRO A 18 9.24 17.39 -10.90
CA PRO A 18 8.35 18.31 -10.18
C PRO A 18 6.99 17.69 -9.83
N VAL A 19 6.53 16.70 -10.60
CA VAL A 19 5.35 15.89 -10.32
C VAL A 19 5.82 14.46 -10.07
N VAL A 20 5.51 13.90 -8.90
CA VAL A 20 5.86 12.53 -8.53
C VAL A 20 4.66 11.61 -8.75
N LEU A 21 4.82 10.62 -9.63
CA LEU A 21 3.80 9.62 -9.92
C LEU A 21 3.97 8.44 -8.97
N MET A 22 3.00 8.26 -8.08
CA MET A 22 3.03 7.22 -7.05
C MET A 22 1.82 6.31 -7.21
N TYR A 23 2.01 5.00 -7.12
CA TYR A 23 0.90 4.06 -7.02
C TYR A 23 1.06 3.20 -5.77
N THR A 24 0.04 3.14 -4.92
CA THR A 24 0.01 2.29 -3.74
C THR A 24 -1.11 1.27 -3.86
N CYS A 25 -0.82 -0.02 -3.77
CA CYS A 25 -1.88 -1.03 -3.81
C CYS A 25 -2.86 -0.80 -2.64
N GLY A 26 -4.13 -0.70 -3.00
CA GLY A 26 -5.20 -0.44 -2.05
C GLY A 26 -5.75 -1.71 -1.42
N ILE A 27 -6.95 -1.58 -0.85
CA ILE A 27 -7.59 -2.66 -0.11
C ILE A 27 -8.44 -3.54 -1.04
N THR A 28 -8.61 -4.80 -0.64
CA THR A 28 -9.77 -5.60 -1.02
C THR A 28 -10.84 -5.39 0.07
N PRO A 29 -11.94 -4.66 -0.20
CA PRO A 29 -12.87 -4.17 0.82
C PRO A 29 -13.87 -5.26 1.26
N TYR A 30 -13.38 -6.36 1.82
CA TYR A 30 -14.19 -7.43 2.40
C TYR A 30 -14.23 -7.40 3.94
N ASP A 31 -13.42 -6.53 4.56
CA ASP A 31 -13.36 -6.35 6.01
C ASP A 31 -12.83 -4.97 6.41
N ALA A 32 -12.94 -4.66 7.71
CA ALA A 32 -12.55 -3.38 8.29
C ALA A 32 -11.03 -3.15 8.35
N THR A 33 -10.64 -1.86 8.35
CA THR A 33 -9.26 -1.39 8.45
C THR A 33 -8.59 -1.83 9.76
N HIS A 34 -7.57 -2.67 9.65
CA HIS A 34 -6.70 -2.98 10.78
C HIS A 34 -5.40 -2.16 10.76
N LEU A 35 -4.65 -2.22 11.84
CA LEU A 35 -3.43 -1.45 12.07
C LEU A 35 -2.36 -1.66 10.99
N GLY A 36 -2.23 -2.88 10.46
CA GLY A 36 -1.37 -3.15 9.30
C GLY A 36 -1.69 -2.29 8.06
N HIS A 37 -2.96 -2.13 7.69
CA HIS A 37 -3.36 -1.24 6.60
C HIS A 37 -3.01 0.22 6.93
N ALA A 38 -3.34 0.65 8.14
CA ALA A 38 -3.03 2.01 8.59
C ALA A 38 -1.53 2.31 8.54
N ALA A 39 -0.68 1.39 8.99
CA ALA A 39 0.77 1.53 8.92
C ALA A 39 1.25 1.74 7.49
N THR A 40 0.76 0.92 6.55
CA THR A 40 1.08 1.07 5.12
C THR A 40 0.73 2.46 4.60
N TYR A 41 -0.52 2.91 4.79
CA TYR A 41 -0.96 4.19 4.21
C TYR A 41 -0.37 5.41 4.93
N VAL A 42 -0.09 5.31 6.24
CA VAL A 42 0.62 6.36 6.99
C VAL A 42 2.06 6.52 6.50
N THR A 43 2.76 5.43 6.14
CA THR A 43 4.10 5.51 5.54
C THR A 43 4.10 6.32 4.24
N TYR A 44 3.19 6.02 3.32
CA TYR A 44 3.08 6.78 2.06
C TYR A 44 2.59 8.21 2.28
N ASP A 45 1.77 8.45 3.30
CA ASP A 45 1.37 9.81 3.68
C ASP A 45 2.56 10.65 4.17
N VAL A 46 3.40 10.12 5.06
CA VAL A 46 4.62 10.82 5.52
C VAL A 46 5.56 11.10 4.35
N LEU A 47 5.73 10.15 3.42
CA LEU A 47 6.50 10.36 2.20
C LEU A 47 5.92 11.51 1.37
N GLN A 48 4.61 11.51 1.12
CA GLN A 48 3.95 12.57 0.36
C GLN A 48 4.09 13.94 1.02
N ARG A 49 3.96 14.01 2.35
CA ARG A 49 4.16 15.25 3.12
C ARG A 49 5.57 15.77 2.96
N ARG A 50 6.59 14.90 3.04
CA ARG A 50 7.99 15.30 2.84
C ARG A 50 8.28 15.74 1.40
N LEU A 51 7.74 15.04 0.40
CA LEU A 51 7.88 15.43 -1.01
C LEU A 51 7.23 16.79 -1.30
N ARG A 52 6.06 17.06 -0.70
CA ARG A 52 5.39 18.37 -0.80
C ARG A 52 6.18 19.47 -0.10
N ASP A 53 6.77 19.18 1.06
CA ASP A 53 7.68 20.11 1.77
C ASP A 53 8.97 20.39 0.98
N LEU A 54 9.42 19.46 0.15
CA LEU A 54 10.50 19.65 -0.84
C LEU A 54 10.06 20.43 -2.09
N GLY A 55 8.76 20.72 -2.25
CA GLY A 55 8.20 21.50 -3.35
C GLY A 55 7.68 20.68 -4.53
N HIS A 56 7.50 19.36 -4.38
CA HIS A 56 6.92 18.51 -5.42
C HIS A 56 5.38 18.46 -5.34
N GLU A 57 4.72 18.28 -6.48
CA GLU A 57 3.34 17.80 -6.55
C GLU A 57 3.34 16.27 -6.46
N THR A 58 2.49 15.67 -5.62
CA THR A 58 2.35 14.21 -5.55
C THR A 58 1.04 13.76 -6.17
N ARG A 59 1.12 12.81 -7.12
CA ARG A 59 -0.05 12.11 -7.68
C ARG A 59 -0.02 10.68 -7.20
N CYS A 60 -0.54 10.47 -6.00
CA CYS A 60 -0.64 9.14 -5.39
C CYS A 60 -1.99 8.51 -5.72
N VAL A 61 -1.96 7.46 -6.54
CA VAL A 61 -3.12 6.64 -6.90
C VAL A 61 -3.18 5.44 -5.97
N ARG A 62 -4.37 5.12 -5.46
CA ARG A 62 -4.63 3.92 -4.66
C ARG A 62 -5.86 3.23 -5.20
N ASN A 63 -5.80 1.98 -5.62
CA ASN A 63 -7.00 1.32 -6.16
C ASN A 63 -7.95 0.81 -5.07
N VAL A 64 -9.13 0.37 -5.47
CA VAL A 64 -10.00 -0.50 -4.68
C VAL A 64 -10.25 -1.77 -5.47
N THR A 65 -9.84 -2.91 -4.91
CA THR A 65 -10.02 -4.24 -5.50
C THR A 65 -11.45 -4.73 -5.20
N ASP A 66 -12.45 -4.13 -5.84
CA ASP A 66 -13.87 -4.38 -5.59
C ASP A 66 -14.45 -5.60 -6.34
N VAL A 67 -13.57 -6.44 -6.90
CA VAL A 67 -13.87 -7.79 -7.40
C VAL A 67 -12.67 -8.69 -7.12
N ASP A 68 -12.83 -9.65 -6.22
CA ASP A 68 -11.74 -10.56 -5.80
C ASP A 68 -12.32 -11.83 -5.15
N ASP A 69 -11.56 -12.93 -5.16
CA ASP A 69 -11.98 -14.21 -4.59
C ASP A 69 -12.36 -14.10 -3.11
N ASP A 70 -11.61 -13.35 -2.31
CA ASP A 70 -11.88 -13.17 -0.88
C ASP A 70 -13.14 -12.33 -0.64
N LEU A 71 -13.35 -11.29 -1.44
CA LEU A 71 -14.56 -10.48 -1.40
C LEU A 71 -15.80 -11.28 -1.79
N LEU A 72 -15.72 -12.05 -2.87
CA LEU A 72 -16.82 -12.90 -3.35
C LEU A 72 -17.13 -14.00 -2.32
N ARG A 73 -16.10 -14.66 -1.78
CA ARG A 73 -16.26 -15.63 -0.68
C ARG A 73 -16.93 -14.98 0.53
N LYS A 74 -16.47 -13.79 0.94
CA LYS A 74 -17.03 -13.11 2.12
C LYS A 74 -18.47 -12.66 1.92
N ALA A 75 -18.79 -12.14 0.74
CA ALA A 75 -20.15 -11.77 0.36
C ALA A 75 -21.10 -12.97 0.45
N ARG A 76 -20.67 -14.16 -0.01
CA ARG A 76 -21.41 -15.42 0.14
C ARG A 76 -21.64 -15.81 1.59
N GLU A 77 -20.60 -15.74 2.43
CA GLU A 77 -20.72 -16.02 3.87
C GLU A 77 -21.74 -15.12 4.59
N LEU A 78 -21.81 -13.84 4.18
CA LEU A 78 -22.70 -12.84 4.77
C LEU A 78 -24.10 -12.81 4.13
N GLY A 79 -24.29 -13.47 2.98
CA GLY A 79 -25.54 -13.44 2.23
C GLY A 79 -25.89 -12.06 1.65
N VAL A 80 -24.88 -11.27 1.26
CA VAL A 80 -25.05 -9.92 0.68
C VAL A 80 -24.45 -9.85 -0.72
N HIS A 81 -24.82 -8.84 -1.50
CA HIS A 81 -24.19 -8.59 -2.79
C HIS A 81 -22.75 -8.06 -2.61
N TYR A 82 -21.79 -8.53 -3.41
CA TYR A 82 -20.38 -8.21 -3.22
C TYR A 82 -20.07 -6.71 -3.35
N LEU A 83 -20.75 -5.99 -4.25
CA LEU A 83 -20.59 -4.54 -4.37
C LEU A 83 -21.16 -3.76 -3.17
N ASP A 84 -22.20 -4.29 -2.51
CA ASP A 84 -22.74 -3.64 -1.30
C ASP A 84 -21.75 -3.80 -0.14
N LEU A 85 -21.14 -4.99 -0.01
CA LEU A 85 -20.05 -5.24 0.94
C LEU A 85 -18.85 -4.33 0.64
N ALA A 86 -18.40 -4.29 -0.61
CA ALA A 86 -17.28 -3.45 -1.03
C ALA A 86 -17.51 -1.97 -0.72
N ALA A 87 -18.70 -1.45 -1.05
CA ALA A 87 -19.04 -0.06 -0.77
C ALA A 87 -19.05 0.24 0.74
N ALA A 88 -19.62 -0.66 1.55
CA ALA A 88 -19.69 -0.48 3.00
C ALA A 88 -18.31 -0.51 3.67
N GLU A 89 -17.44 -1.45 3.29
CA GLU A 89 -16.09 -1.55 3.88
C GLU A 89 -15.16 -0.45 3.35
N THR A 90 -15.28 -0.05 2.08
CA THR A 90 -14.54 1.11 1.54
C THR A 90 -14.89 2.38 2.31
N ALA A 91 -16.18 2.64 2.56
CA ALA A 91 -16.60 3.81 3.33
C ALA A 91 -16.07 3.81 4.78
N ARG A 92 -15.94 2.62 5.41
CA ARG A 92 -15.31 2.50 6.74
C ARG A 92 -13.81 2.78 6.67
N PHE A 93 -13.16 2.26 5.64
CA PHE A 93 -11.75 2.51 5.38
C PHE A 93 -11.44 3.99 5.17
N ASP A 94 -12.20 4.67 4.34
CA ASP A 94 -12.05 6.11 4.09
C ASP A 94 -12.23 6.92 5.37
N ALA A 95 -13.23 6.57 6.18
CA ALA A 95 -13.46 7.23 7.47
C ALA A 95 -12.29 7.03 8.45
N ASP A 96 -11.64 5.86 8.44
CA ASP A 96 -10.47 5.60 9.27
C ASP A 96 -9.21 6.33 8.74
N MET A 97 -9.05 6.43 7.41
CA MET A 97 -7.95 7.18 6.78
C MET A 97 -8.08 8.69 7.01
N GLU A 98 -9.29 9.25 6.85
CA GLU A 98 -9.58 10.65 7.16
C GLU A 98 -9.30 10.94 8.65
N ALA A 99 -9.74 10.04 9.54
CA ALA A 99 -9.51 10.20 10.98
C ALA A 99 -8.03 10.17 11.35
N LEU A 100 -7.22 9.35 10.67
CA LEU A 100 -5.76 9.30 10.82
C LEU A 100 -5.03 10.43 10.08
N ASN A 101 -5.76 11.36 9.46
CA ASN A 101 -5.21 12.50 8.73
C ASN A 101 -4.22 12.04 7.64
N VAL A 102 -4.58 10.96 6.95
CA VAL A 102 -3.89 10.52 5.72
C VAL A 102 -4.30 11.46 4.59
N VAL A 103 -3.31 11.95 3.84
CA VAL A 103 -3.49 12.78 2.64
C VAL A 103 -4.42 12.06 1.66
N GLU A 104 -5.40 12.80 1.14
CA GLU A 104 -6.32 12.31 0.12
C GLU A 104 -5.55 11.83 -1.12
N CYS A 105 -5.98 10.69 -1.68
CA CYS A 105 -5.41 10.16 -2.90
C CYS A 105 -5.72 11.08 -4.08
N TRP A 106 -4.79 11.16 -5.04
CA TRP A 106 -5.03 11.88 -6.29
C TRP A 106 -6.16 11.25 -7.10
N SER A 107 -6.23 9.92 -7.11
CA SER A 107 -7.31 9.14 -7.71
C SER A 107 -7.46 7.83 -6.94
N GLU A 108 -8.70 7.34 -6.82
CA GLU A 108 -9.01 6.07 -6.17
C GLU A 108 -9.86 5.18 -7.10
N PRO A 109 -9.25 4.59 -8.15
CA PRO A 109 -9.99 3.82 -9.13
C PRO A 109 -10.39 2.45 -8.63
N ARG A 110 -11.54 1.95 -9.11
CA ARG A 110 -12.05 0.60 -8.80
C ARG A 110 -11.68 -0.40 -9.88
N ALA A 111 -11.36 -1.64 -9.51
CA ALA A 111 -11.10 -2.73 -10.46
C ALA A 111 -12.27 -2.93 -11.43
N THR A 112 -13.51 -2.93 -10.92
CA THR A 112 -14.72 -3.07 -11.76
C THR A 112 -14.92 -1.92 -12.76
N SER A 113 -14.32 -0.75 -12.51
CA SER A 113 -14.35 0.39 -13.44
C SER A 113 -13.37 0.25 -14.60
N ALA A 114 -12.41 -0.68 -14.52
CA ALA A 114 -11.27 -0.78 -15.43
C ALA A 114 -11.34 -1.99 -16.37
N ILE A 115 -12.48 -2.70 -16.43
CA ILE A 115 -12.59 -3.94 -17.22
C ILE A 115 -12.28 -3.74 -18.72
N ALA A 116 -12.61 -2.57 -19.27
CA ALA A 116 -12.22 -2.25 -20.65
C ALA A 116 -10.70 -2.10 -20.80
N ASP A 117 -10.06 -1.40 -19.88
CA ASP A 117 -8.62 -1.17 -19.84
C ASP A 117 -7.86 -2.50 -19.63
N ILE A 118 -8.30 -3.31 -18.67
CA ILE A 118 -7.76 -4.65 -18.38
C ILE A 118 -7.82 -5.53 -19.63
N ARG A 119 -8.97 -5.62 -20.32
CA ARG A 119 -9.06 -6.42 -21.56
C ARG A 119 -8.12 -5.91 -22.65
N GLY A 120 -7.98 -4.58 -22.79
CA GLY A 120 -6.99 -3.98 -23.69
C GLY A 120 -5.56 -4.38 -23.32
N PHE A 121 -5.25 -4.34 -22.03
CA PHE A 121 -3.94 -4.71 -21.50
C PHE A 121 -3.60 -6.17 -21.74
N ILE A 122 -4.51 -7.09 -21.47
CA ILE A 122 -4.32 -8.52 -21.75
C ILE A 122 -4.07 -8.75 -23.24
N GLY A 123 -4.78 -8.02 -24.11
CA GLY A 123 -4.52 -8.00 -25.55
C GLY A 123 -3.08 -7.61 -25.88
N MET A 124 -2.54 -6.56 -25.26
CA MET A 124 -1.15 -6.14 -25.45
C MET A 124 -0.15 -7.24 -25.04
N VAL A 125 -0.37 -7.89 -23.89
CA VAL A 125 0.52 -8.98 -23.41
C VAL A 125 0.49 -10.18 -24.36
N LEU A 126 -0.70 -10.53 -24.87
CA LEU A 126 -0.86 -11.60 -25.88
C LEU A 126 -0.16 -11.25 -27.19
N ASP A 127 -0.35 -10.02 -27.70
CA ASP A 127 0.25 -9.55 -28.95
C ASP A 127 1.79 -9.53 -28.90
N GLN A 128 2.37 -9.29 -27.72
CA GLN A 128 3.82 -9.37 -27.48
C GLN A 128 4.34 -10.80 -27.27
N GLY A 129 3.44 -11.80 -27.19
CA GLY A 129 3.82 -13.20 -27.04
C GLY A 129 4.14 -13.63 -25.60
N HIS A 130 3.69 -12.86 -24.59
CA HIS A 130 3.95 -13.12 -23.17
C HIS A 130 2.78 -13.78 -22.43
N ALA A 131 1.70 -14.12 -23.15
CA ALA A 131 0.53 -14.78 -22.58
C ALA A 131 0.00 -15.88 -23.51
N TYR A 132 -0.81 -16.78 -22.95
CA TYR A 132 -1.47 -17.84 -23.70
C TYR A 132 -2.82 -18.22 -23.11
N GLU A 133 -3.70 -18.75 -23.97
CA GLU A 133 -4.97 -19.34 -23.57
C GLU A 133 -4.84 -20.83 -23.25
N SER A 134 -5.45 -21.26 -22.15
CA SER A 134 -5.52 -22.68 -21.76
C SER A 134 -6.67 -22.89 -20.78
N GLY A 135 -7.43 -23.97 -20.92
CA GLY A 135 -8.52 -24.30 -19.97
C GLY A 135 -9.66 -23.27 -19.86
N GLY A 136 -9.79 -22.33 -20.81
CA GLY A 136 -10.75 -21.22 -20.74
C GLY A 136 -10.23 -19.98 -19.99
N SER A 137 -8.98 -20.01 -19.54
CA SER A 137 -8.29 -18.88 -18.91
C SER A 137 -7.18 -18.33 -19.81
N VAL A 138 -6.76 -17.10 -19.54
CA VAL A 138 -5.54 -16.50 -20.10
C VAL A 138 -4.50 -16.44 -18.99
N TYR A 139 -3.31 -16.96 -19.25
CA TYR A 139 -2.18 -16.93 -18.32
C TYR A 139 -1.04 -16.10 -18.88
N PHE A 140 -0.29 -15.44 -18.00
CA PHE A 140 1.03 -14.90 -18.31
C PHE A 140 2.04 -16.05 -18.30
N ASP A 141 2.88 -16.13 -19.33
CA ASP A 141 3.96 -17.11 -19.46
C ASP A 141 5.22 -16.55 -18.83
N VAL A 142 5.53 -16.93 -17.59
CA VAL A 142 6.70 -16.36 -16.89
C VAL A 142 8.02 -16.73 -17.57
N SER A 143 8.05 -17.84 -18.31
CA SER A 143 9.25 -18.27 -19.04
C SER A 143 9.58 -17.37 -20.24
N SER A 144 8.62 -16.59 -20.69
CA SER A 144 8.79 -15.62 -21.77
C SER A 144 9.41 -14.30 -21.31
N PHE A 145 9.55 -14.07 -20.00
CA PHE A 145 10.03 -12.81 -19.43
C PHE A 145 11.29 -13.01 -18.57
N ASP A 146 12.46 -12.79 -19.17
CA ASP A 146 13.79 -13.07 -18.57
C ASP A 146 14.06 -12.38 -17.22
N ARG A 147 13.32 -11.30 -16.91
CA ARG A 147 13.50 -10.50 -15.68
C ARG A 147 12.52 -10.88 -14.57
N PHE A 148 11.73 -11.94 -14.71
CA PHE A 148 10.83 -12.39 -13.65
C PHE A 148 11.61 -12.75 -12.39
N GLY A 149 11.31 -12.09 -11.27
CA GLY A 149 12.08 -12.20 -10.02
C GLY A 149 12.94 -10.98 -9.70
N GLN A 150 12.99 -9.97 -10.58
CA GLN A 150 13.79 -8.76 -10.37
C GLN A 150 13.34 -7.91 -9.18
N VAL A 151 12.07 -7.99 -8.77
CA VAL A 151 11.55 -7.21 -7.64
C VAL A 151 11.83 -7.93 -6.31
N SER A 152 11.52 -9.21 -6.25
CA SER A 152 11.56 -10.01 -5.02
C SER A 152 12.93 -10.62 -4.71
N HIS A 153 13.71 -10.97 -5.75
CA HIS A 153 14.94 -11.78 -5.64
C HIS A 153 14.72 -13.15 -4.98
N TYR A 154 13.48 -13.65 -4.95
CA TYR A 154 13.18 -14.96 -4.39
C TYR A 154 13.62 -16.07 -5.35
N ASP A 155 14.04 -17.20 -4.78
CA ASP A 155 14.24 -18.38 -5.58
C ASP A 155 12.90 -18.99 -6.00
N ARG A 156 12.96 -19.88 -6.99
CA ARG A 156 11.77 -20.46 -7.61
C ARG A 156 10.93 -21.30 -6.62
N ASP A 157 11.57 -22.02 -5.70
CA ASP A 157 10.86 -22.86 -4.72
C ASP A 157 10.10 -21.97 -3.72
N GLN A 158 10.74 -20.89 -3.27
CA GLN A 158 10.12 -19.86 -2.46
C GLN A 158 8.94 -19.18 -3.18
N MET A 159 9.11 -18.83 -4.45
CA MET A 159 8.03 -18.25 -5.26
C MET A 159 6.84 -19.20 -5.40
N ILE A 160 7.08 -20.50 -5.65
CA ILE A 160 5.99 -21.48 -5.79
C ILE A 160 5.21 -21.60 -4.48
N GLU A 161 5.90 -21.60 -3.34
CA GLU A 161 5.25 -21.68 -2.03
C GLU A 161 4.46 -20.42 -1.70
N LEU A 162 5.04 -19.24 -1.93
CA LEU A 162 4.33 -17.98 -1.72
C LEU A 162 3.13 -17.82 -2.68
N ALA A 163 3.26 -18.25 -3.93
CA ALA A 163 2.15 -18.25 -4.88
C ALA A 163 0.98 -19.08 -4.33
N ARG A 164 1.25 -20.27 -3.78
CA ARG A 164 0.23 -21.11 -3.13
C ARG A 164 -0.42 -20.43 -1.93
N GLN A 165 0.34 -19.70 -1.14
CA GLN A 165 -0.16 -18.99 0.05
C GLN A 165 -0.98 -17.74 -0.31
N HIS A 166 -0.66 -17.07 -1.41
CA HIS A 166 -1.22 -15.78 -1.81
C HIS A 166 -2.18 -15.87 -3.01
N GLY A 167 -3.00 -16.92 -3.06
CA GLY A 167 -4.12 -17.04 -4.01
C GLY A 167 -3.79 -17.66 -5.37
N GLY A 168 -2.54 -18.01 -5.63
CA GLY A 168 -2.12 -18.76 -6.82
C GLY A 168 -2.42 -20.26 -6.71
N ASN A 169 -2.53 -20.92 -7.86
CA ASN A 169 -2.64 -22.38 -7.97
C ASN A 169 -1.45 -22.95 -8.78
N PRO A 170 -0.31 -23.27 -8.15
CA PRO A 170 0.86 -23.79 -8.87
C PRO A 170 0.65 -25.18 -9.49
N ASP A 171 -0.37 -25.91 -9.03
CA ASP A 171 -0.66 -27.28 -9.44
C ASP A 171 -1.76 -27.35 -10.53
N ASP A 172 -2.14 -26.20 -11.10
CA ASP A 172 -3.13 -26.12 -12.19
C ASP A 172 -2.60 -26.81 -13.47
N PRO A 173 -3.27 -27.88 -13.96
CA PRO A 173 -2.81 -28.62 -15.14
C PRO A 173 -2.89 -27.82 -16.44
N ASN A 174 -3.57 -26.67 -16.45
CA ASN A 174 -3.64 -25.78 -17.61
C ASN A 174 -2.40 -24.87 -17.74
N LYS A 175 -1.57 -24.78 -16.70
CA LYS A 175 -0.35 -23.99 -16.70
C LYS A 175 0.82 -24.72 -17.38
N ARG A 176 1.69 -23.97 -18.05
CA ARG A 176 2.93 -24.51 -18.62
C ARG A 176 4.04 -24.51 -17.59
N ASP A 177 4.02 -23.51 -16.72
CA ASP A 177 4.92 -23.32 -15.59
C ASP A 177 4.10 -23.11 -14.29
N PRO A 178 4.48 -23.73 -13.15
CA PRO A 178 3.84 -23.50 -11.86
C PRO A 178 3.70 -22.03 -11.42
N LEU A 179 4.57 -21.14 -11.92
CA LEU A 179 4.55 -19.71 -11.63
C LEU A 179 3.77 -18.87 -12.65
N ASP A 180 3.26 -19.47 -13.73
CA ASP A 180 2.34 -18.79 -14.63
C ASP A 180 1.12 -18.33 -13.84
N PHE A 181 0.68 -17.09 -14.08
CA PHE A 181 -0.39 -16.47 -13.31
C PHE A 181 -1.55 -16.03 -14.21
N VAL A 182 -2.74 -15.98 -13.63
CA VAL A 182 -3.98 -15.68 -14.36
C VAL A 182 -4.01 -14.20 -14.71
N LEU A 183 -4.29 -13.91 -15.98
CA LEU A 183 -4.68 -12.59 -16.48
C LEU A 183 -6.21 -12.49 -16.60
N TRP A 184 -6.85 -13.56 -17.06
CA TRP A 184 -8.30 -13.68 -17.18
C TRP A 184 -8.75 -15.09 -16.84
N GLN A 185 -9.86 -15.24 -16.11
CA GLN A 185 -10.42 -16.56 -15.78
C GLN A 185 -11.95 -16.60 -15.90
N PRO A 186 -12.53 -17.78 -16.21
CA PRO A 186 -13.96 -17.98 -16.16
C PRO A 186 -14.53 -17.68 -14.78
N SER A 187 -15.67 -17.01 -14.73
CA SER A 187 -16.42 -16.78 -13.49
C SER A 187 -17.25 -18.01 -13.14
N ALA A 188 -17.40 -18.30 -11.85
CA ALA A 188 -18.42 -19.25 -11.41
C ALA A 188 -19.85 -18.71 -11.72
N PRO A 189 -20.89 -19.56 -11.79
CA PRO A 189 -22.25 -19.13 -12.15
C PRO A 189 -22.85 -18.03 -11.26
N ASP A 190 -22.38 -17.92 -10.02
CA ASP A 190 -22.79 -16.95 -9.01
C ASP A 190 -21.82 -15.76 -8.87
N GLU A 191 -20.78 -15.70 -9.69
CA GLU A 191 -19.76 -14.65 -9.68
C GLU A 191 -20.00 -13.61 -10.78
N PRO A 192 -19.55 -12.36 -10.58
CA PRO A 192 -19.61 -11.35 -11.64
C PRO A 192 -18.80 -11.81 -12.86
N SER A 193 -19.34 -11.53 -14.04
CA SER A 193 -18.76 -11.94 -15.30
C SER A 193 -18.93 -10.85 -16.35
N TRP A 194 -17.89 -10.67 -17.15
CA TRP A 194 -17.84 -9.73 -18.26
C TRP A 194 -17.49 -10.47 -19.55
N GLU A 195 -18.10 -10.03 -20.65
CA GLU A 195 -17.79 -10.58 -21.97
C GLU A 195 -16.36 -10.18 -22.41
N SER A 196 -15.61 -11.14 -22.95
CA SER A 196 -14.26 -10.95 -23.48
C SER A 196 -14.04 -11.80 -24.73
N LEU A 197 -12.92 -11.58 -25.42
CA LEU A 197 -12.52 -12.41 -26.58
C LEU A 197 -12.17 -13.85 -26.18
N TRP A 198 -11.90 -14.09 -24.90
CA TRP A 198 -11.49 -15.37 -24.33
C TRP A 198 -12.64 -16.06 -23.57
N GLY A 199 -13.87 -15.54 -23.74
CA GLY A 199 -15.06 -16.01 -23.06
C GLY A 199 -15.46 -15.17 -21.84
N PRO A 200 -16.68 -15.38 -21.32
CA PRO A 200 -17.19 -14.68 -20.15
C PRO A 200 -16.35 -15.03 -18.91
N GLY A 201 -15.91 -14.00 -18.18
CA GLY A 201 -15.02 -14.20 -17.05
C GLY A 201 -14.74 -12.93 -16.27
N ARG A 202 -13.65 -12.92 -15.52
CA ARG A 202 -13.18 -11.82 -14.70
C ARG A 202 -11.65 -11.74 -14.70
N PRO A 203 -11.07 -10.57 -14.38
CA PRO A 203 -9.62 -10.41 -14.28
C PRO A 203 -9.01 -11.31 -13.21
N GLY A 204 -7.72 -11.63 -13.38
CA GLY A 204 -6.87 -12.05 -12.29
C GLY A 204 -6.44 -10.86 -11.41
N TRP A 205 -6.04 -11.12 -10.17
CA TRP A 205 -5.74 -10.06 -9.20
C TRP A 205 -4.65 -9.08 -9.66
N HIS A 206 -3.55 -9.58 -10.25
CA HIS A 206 -2.40 -8.76 -10.60
C HIS A 206 -2.70 -7.77 -11.74
N ILE A 207 -3.46 -8.19 -12.75
CA ILE A 207 -3.69 -7.41 -13.99
C ILE A 207 -4.47 -6.11 -13.73
N GLU A 208 -5.25 -6.06 -12.65
CA GLU A 208 -6.02 -4.91 -12.25
C GLU A 208 -5.12 -3.72 -11.93
N CYS A 209 -4.13 -3.91 -11.07
CA CYS A 209 -3.25 -2.83 -10.63
C CYS A 209 -2.37 -2.28 -11.76
N SER A 210 -1.85 -3.13 -12.64
CA SER A 210 -1.08 -2.64 -13.79
C SER A 210 -1.93 -1.89 -14.82
N ALA A 211 -3.16 -2.35 -15.09
CA ALA A 211 -4.06 -1.62 -15.97
C ALA A 211 -4.48 -0.28 -15.36
N LEU A 212 -4.75 -0.24 -14.05
CA LEU A 212 -5.11 0.98 -13.32
C LEU A 212 -3.94 1.97 -13.22
N ALA A 213 -2.73 1.50 -12.92
CA ALA A 213 -1.54 2.33 -12.87
C ALA A 213 -1.28 2.98 -14.24
N LEU A 214 -1.35 2.21 -15.32
CA LEU A 214 -1.19 2.72 -16.68
C LEU A 214 -2.29 3.72 -17.08
N ARG A 215 -3.53 3.49 -16.64
CA ARG A 215 -4.69 4.36 -16.94
C ARG A 215 -4.63 5.70 -16.23
N GLU A 216 -4.30 5.69 -14.94
CA GLU A 216 -4.36 6.89 -14.09
C GLU A 216 -3.05 7.70 -14.11
N LEU A 217 -1.92 7.05 -14.44
CA LEU A 217 -0.59 7.66 -14.41
C LEU A 217 0.06 7.63 -15.80
N ASP A 218 1.19 6.91 -15.95
CA ASP A 218 2.00 6.83 -17.16
C ASP A 218 2.58 5.42 -17.30
N THR A 219 3.25 5.12 -18.40
CA THR A 219 3.88 3.80 -18.64
C THR A 219 5.00 3.49 -17.65
N THR A 220 5.68 4.51 -17.14
CA THR A 220 6.72 4.40 -16.12
C THR A 220 6.42 5.36 -14.97
N ILE A 221 6.25 4.83 -13.77
CA ILE A 221 5.96 5.61 -12.56
C ILE A 221 7.20 5.76 -11.67
N ASP A 222 7.22 6.80 -10.83
CA ASP A 222 8.38 7.11 -9.99
C ASP A 222 8.47 6.14 -8.82
N LEU A 223 7.33 5.82 -8.20
CA LEU A 223 7.27 4.95 -7.04
C LEU A 223 6.04 4.05 -7.06
N HIS A 224 6.24 2.78 -6.71
CA HIS A 224 5.16 1.84 -6.50
C HIS A 224 5.40 1.04 -5.21
N GLY A 225 4.31 0.74 -4.50
CA GLY A 225 4.43 0.05 -3.24
C GLY A 225 3.13 -0.43 -2.60
N GLY A 226 3.30 -1.07 -1.46
CA GLY A 226 2.24 -1.56 -0.60
C GLY A 226 2.83 -2.23 0.65
N GLY A 227 2.13 -3.22 1.21
CA GLY A 227 2.70 -4.10 2.24
C GLY A 227 3.79 -5.02 1.67
N SER A 228 4.71 -5.49 2.52
CA SER A 228 5.81 -6.37 2.10
C SER A 228 5.34 -7.73 1.60
N ASP A 229 4.12 -8.15 1.96
CA ASP A 229 3.48 -9.35 1.41
C ASP A 229 3.09 -9.21 -0.08
N LEU A 230 3.04 -7.99 -0.61
CA LEU A 230 2.78 -7.73 -2.02
C LEU A 230 4.04 -7.82 -2.89
N ILE A 231 5.25 -7.85 -2.30
CA ILE A 231 6.51 -8.04 -3.05
C ILE A 231 6.38 -9.23 -4.01
N PHE A 232 5.83 -10.35 -3.51
CA PHE A 232 5.53 -11.52 -4.32
C PHE A 232 4.26 -12.22 -3.83
N PRO A 233 3.36 -12.65 -4.74
CA PRO A 233 3.49 -12.58 -6.19
C PRO A 233 3.13 -11.22 -6.80
N HIS A 234 2.37 -10.39 -6.09
CA HIS A 234 1.61 -9.29 -6.69
C HIS A 234 2.45 -8.31 -7.51
N HIS A 235 3.39 -7.62 -6.88
CA HIS A 235 4.22 -6.61 -7.54
C HIS A 235 5.22 -7.19 -8.55
N GLU A 236 5.70 -8.41 -8.35
CA GLU A 236 6.53 -9.11 -9.34
C GLU A 236 5.72 -9.38 -10.63
N CYS A 237 4.47 -9.85 -10.48
CA CYS A 237 3.56 -10.07 -11.60
C CYS A 237 3.18 -8.74 -12.29
N GLU A 238 2.96 -7.66 -11.53
CA GLU A 238 2.69 -6.33 -12.07
C GLU A 238 3.86 -5.77 -12.89
N ALA A 239 5.08 -5.91 -12.37
CA ALA A 239 6.28 -5.57 -13.11
C ALA A 239 6.35 -6.37 -14.42
N ALA A 240 6.19 -7.68 -14.34
CA ALA A 240 6.29 -8.55 -15.50
C ALA A 240 5.25 -8.20 -16.58
N GLN A 241 3.96 -8.08 -16.23
CA GLN A 241 2.91 -7.82 -17.20
C GLN A 241 2.98 -6.38 -17.78
N SER A 242 3.37 -5.38 -16.98
CA SER A 242 3.52 -3.99 -17.45
C SER A 242 4.70 -3.83 -18.39
N GLU A 243 5.84 -4.40 -18.03
CA GLU A 243 7.04 -4.31 -18.86
C GLU A 243 6.92 -5.18 -20.11
N ALA A 244 6.25 -6.33 -20.04
CA ALA A 244 5.89 -7.15 -21.20
C ALA A 244 4.94 -6.42 -22.16
N ALA A 245 3.91 -5.75 -21.64
CA ALA A 245 2.93 -5.04 -22.47
C ALA A 245 3.52 -3.79 -23.14
N THR A 246 4.38 -3.04 -22.43
CA THR A 246 4.83 -1.71 -22.88
C THR A 246 6.24 -1.70 -23.46
N GLY A 247 7.07 -2.71 -23.16
CA GLY A 247 8.49 -2.74 -23.50
C GLY A 247 9.34 -1.72 -22.74
N GLN A 248 8.79 -1.06 -21.72
CA GLN A 248 9.46 -0.04 -20.91
C GLN A 248 9.49 -0.46 -19.43
N PRO A 249 10.43 0.03 -18.61
CA PRO A 249 10.41 -0.19 -17.16
C PRO A 249 9.10 0.32 -16.54
N PHE A 250 8.47 -0.47 -15.66
CA PHE A 250 7.21 -0.06 -15.04
C PHE A 250 7.43 0.95 -13.90
N VAL A 251 8.37 0.65 -13.01
CA VAL A 251 8.57 1.40 -11.75
C VAL A 251 10.02 1.78 -11.58
N ARG A 252 10.28 3.05 -11.23
CA ARG A 252 11.64 3.52 -10.93
C ARG A 252 12.09 3.17 -9.51
N HIS A 253 11.18 3.13 -8.54
CA HIS A 253 11.45 2.85 -7.14
C HIS A 253 10.38 1.96 -6.48
N TRP A 254 10.78 0.78 -5.99
CA TRP A 254 9.88 -0.13 -5.28
C TRP A 254 9.99 0.03 -3.76
N MET A 255 8.92 0.45 -3.10
CA MET A 255 8.90 0.70 -1.66
C MET A 255 7.87 -0.20 -0.97
N HIS A 256 8.22 -0.83 0.15
CA HIS A 256 7.31 -1.74 0.85
C HIS A 256 7.30 -1.53 2.36
N GLN A 257 6.10 -1.44 2.93
CA GLN A 257 5.86 -1.39 4.37
C GLN A 257 5.98 -2.81 4.97
N ALA A 258 6.84 -2.97 5.97
CA ALA A 258 6.95 -4.22 6.71
C ALA A 258 5.71 -4.50 7.57
N MET A 259 5.49 -5.79 7.82
CA MET A 259 4.27 -6.27 8.46
C MET A 259 4.17 -5.86 9.93
N VAL A 260 2.96 -5.46 10.33
CA VAL A 260 2.56 -5.35 11.74
C VAL A 260 2.05 -6.71 12.22
N ARG A 261 2.58 -7.17 13.35
CA ARG A 261 2.35 -8.50 13.93
C ARG A 261 1.64 -8.41 15.27
N MET A 262 1.07 -9.51 15.74
CA MET A 262 0.52 -9.63 17.09
C MET A 262 0.74 -11.07 17.59
N ASP A 263 1.31 -11.19 18.79
CA ASP A 263 1.63 -12.46 19.46
C ASP A 263 2.52 -13.41 18.62
N GLY A 264 3.57 -12.89 17.98
CA GLY A 264 4.49 -13.66 17.12
C GLY A 264 3.95 -14.00 15.73
N GLU A 265 2.66 -13.77 15.47
CA GLU A 265 2.00 -14.08 14.21
C GLU A 265 1.71 -12.82 13.39
N LYS A 266 1.58 -12.98 12.07
CA LYS A 266 1.01 -11.92 11.21
C LYS A 266 -0.40 -11.61 11.73
N MET A 267 -0.72 -10.32 11.87
CA MET A 267 -2.12 -9.92 12.09
C MET A 267 -2.96 -10.48 10.96
N SER A 268 -3.85 -11.42 11.28
CA SER A 268 -4.68 -12.06 10.29
C SER A 268 -6.03 -12.42 10.87
N LYS A 269 -7.03 -12.36 10.02
CA LYS A 269 -8.41 -12.61 10.42
C LYS A 269 -8.64 -14.04 10.93
N SER A 270 -7.99 -15.03 10.34
CA SER A 270 -8.10 -16.43 10.77
C SER A 270 -7.62 -16.65 12.21
N LEU A 271 -6.73 -15.77 12.70
CA LEU A 271 -6.23 -15.80 14.08
C LEU A 271 -7.02 -14.90 15.04
N GLY A 272 -7.93 -14.06 14.53
CA GLY A 272 -8.75 -13.16 15.35
C GLY A 272 -7.96 -12.07 16.10
N ASN A 273 -6.70 -11.83 15.70
CA ASN A 273 -5.76 -10.91 16.36
C ASN A 273 -5.66 -9.55 15.64
N LEU A 274 -6.74 -9.11 14.99
CA LEU A 274 -6.78 -7.83 14.28
C LEU A 274 -7.05 -6.68 15.24
N VAL A 275 -6.18 -5.66 15.21
CA VAL A 275 -6.39 -4.39 15.89
C VAL A 275 -7.01 -3.41 14.91
N PHE A 276 -8.29 -3.07 15.11
CA PHE A 276 -9.02 -2.18 14.20
C PHE A 276 -8.86 -0.72 14.58
N ILE A 277 -8.61 0.13 13.58
CA ILE A 277 -8.52 1.59 13.77
C ILE A 277 -9.83 2.16 14.30
N SER A 278 -10.95 1.67 13.76
CA SER A 278 -12.30 2.04 14.20
C SER A 278 -12.57 1.76 15.68
N GLU A 279 -11.94 0.75 16.28
CA GLU A 279 -12.03 0.47 17.72
C GLU A 279 -11.07 1.35 18.52
N LEU A 280 -9.82 1.52 18.06
CA LEU A 280 -8.84 2.39 18.73
C LEU A 280 -9.33 3.84 18.83
N ARG A 281 -9.93 4.38 17.78
CA ARG A 281 -10.40 5.78 17.78
C ARG A 281 -11.64 6.04 18.63
N LYS A 282 -12.28 5.00 19.19
CA LYS A 282 -13.33 5.17 20.21
C LYS A 282 -12.76 5.53 21.57
N THR A 283 -11.51 5.16 21.83
CA THR A 283 -10.87 5.26 23.15
C THR A 283 -9.66 6.18 23.17
N TRP A 284 -8.97 6.32 22.04
CA TRP A 284 -7.74 7.09 21.92
C TRP A 284 -7.84 8.24 20.94
N ASP A 285 -7.05 9.28 21.19
CA ASP A 285 -6.84 10.37 20.24
C ASP A 285 -6.20 9.83 18.96
N VAL A 286 -6.75 10.19 17.80
CA VAL A 286 -6.25 9.72 16.50
C VAL A 286 -4.82 10.13 16.21
N ARG A 287 -4.37 11.27 16.77
CA ARG A 287 -2.97 11.71 16.71
C ARG A 287 -2.05 10.78 17.49
N ALA A 288 -2.52 10.22 18.60
CA ALA A 288 -1.76 9.23 19.36
C ALA A 288 -1.70 7.89 18.61
N ILE A 289 -2.78 7.46 17.95
CA ILE A 289 -2.77 6.25 17.09
C ILE A 289 -1.74 6.43 15.97
N ARG A 290 -1.71 7.62 15.36
CA ARG A 290 -0.73 7.94 14.34
C ARG A 290 0.71 7.94 14.87
N LEU A 291 0.95 8.53 16.04
CA LEU A 291 2.26 8.50 16.71
C LEU A 291 2.72 7.08 17.05
N ALA A 292 1.80 6.20 17.45
CA ALA A 292 2.08 4.80 17.67
C ALA A 292 2.61 4.12 16.40
N ILE A 293 2.07 4.47 15.22
CA ILE A 293 2.52 3.93 13.93
C ILE A 293 3.90 4.48 13.54
N VAL A 294 4.07 5.81 13.51
CA VAL A 294 5.31 6.44 13.02
C VAL A 294 6.50 6.29 13.97
N ALA A 295 6.28 5.78 15.19
CA ALA A 295 7.35 5.39 16.11
C ALA A 295 8.14 4.14 15.66
N HIS A 296 7.70 3.46 14.60
CA HIS A 296 8.39 2.30 14.02
C HIS A 296 8.89 2.63 12.62
N HIS A 297 10.10 2.18 12.29
CA HIS A 297 10.64 2.34 10.95
C HIS A 297 9.82 1.50 9.97
N TYR A 298 9.50 2.07 8.81
CA TYR A 298 8.55 1.47 7.86
C TYR A 298 9.01 0.09 7.33
N ARG A 299 10.33 -0.16 7.29
CA ARG A 299 10.96 -1.41 6.83
C ARG A 299 11.09 -2.48 7.90
N ASP A 300 10.83 -2.15 9.17
CA ASP A 300 11.00 -3.08 10.27
C ASP A 300 9.64 -3.65 10.68
N SER A 301 9.53 -4.98 10.71
CA SER A 301 8.36 -5.60 11.32
C SER A 301 8.34 -5.30 12.81
N TRP A 302 7.15 -4.99 13.32
CA TRP A 302 6.94 -4.71 14.74
C TRP A 302 5.67 -5.38 15.24
N GLU A 303 5.61 -5.60 16.55
CA GLU A 303 4.50 -6.27 17.22
C GLU A 303 3.63 -5.28 17.97
N TRP A 304 2.32 -5.43 17.83
CA TRP A 304 1.38 -4.71 18.67
C TRP A 304 1.37 -5.27 20.09
N HIS A 305 1.39 -4.37 21.07
CA HIS A 305 1.16 -4.65 22.47
C HIS A 305 0.36 -3.53 23.13
N ASP A 306 -0.38 -3.85 24.19
CA ASP A 306 -1.32 -2.92 24.84
C ASP A 306 -0.66 -1.65 25.41
N GLU A 307 0.66 -1.68 25.65
CA GLU A 307 1.41 -0.52 26.16
C GLU A 307 1.71 0.54 25.10
N ILE A 308 1.58 0.24 23.80
CA ILE A 308 1.89 1.17 22.71
C ILE A 308 1.03 2.44 22.81
N MET A 309 -0.27 2.29 23.06
CA MET A 309 -1.18 3.44 23.09
C MET A 309 -0.97 4.35 24.30
N PRO A 310 -0.83 3.85 25.54
CA PRO A 310 -0.42 4.68 26.68
C PRO A 310 0.86 5.48 26.42
N ILE A 311 1.88 4.87 25.80
CA ILE A 311 3.15 5.54 25.47
C ILE A 311 2.92 6.65 24.45
N ALA A 312 2.22 6.36 23.35
CA ALA A 312 1.95 7.34 22.29
C ALA A 312 1.07 8.49 22.78
N ALA A 313 0.09 8.21 23.65
CA ALA A 313 -0.77 9.22 24.26
C ALA A 313 0.03 10.15 25.18
N ALA A 314 0.89 9.60 26.05
CA ALA A 314 1.75 10.40 26.91
C ALA A 314 2.71 11.29 26.09
N ARG A 315 3.28 10.76 25.00
CA ARG A 315 4.09 11.56 24.07
C ARG A 315 3.29 12.71 23.47
N LEU A 316 2.08 12.44 22.98
CA LEU A 316 1.20 13.47 22.42
C LEU A 316 0.90 14.58 23.43
N GLU A 317 0.61 14.23 24.69
CA GLU A 317 0.36 15.22 25.75
C GLU A 317 1.55 16.15 25.97
N LEU A 318 2.78 15.60 25.96
CA LEU A 318 4.01 16.40 26.09
C LEU A 318 4.20 17.35 24.90
N TRP A 319 3.97 16.86 23.68
CA TRP A 319 4.08 17.68 22.46
C TRP A 319 3.07 18.83 22.45
N LEU A 320 1.82 18.54 22.86
CA LEU A 320 0.77 19.55 23.00
C LEU A 320 1.10 20.58 24.07
N ALA A 321 1.61 20.14 25.23
CA ALA A 321 1.95 21.00 26.34
C ALA A 321 3.09 21.96 25.99
N ALA A 322 4.15 21.48 25.34
CA ALA A 322 5.27 22.31 24.89
C ALA A 322 4.84 23.31 23.81
N THR A 323 4.04 22.87 22.84
CA THR A 323 3.55 23.73 21.76
C THR A 323 2.57 24.81 22.27
N SER A 324 1.79 24.50 23.30
CA SER A 324 0.79 25.42 23.88
C SER A 324 1.35 26.30 25.01
N ALA A 325 2.63 26.16 25.35
CA ALA A 325 3.22 26.91 26.45
C ALA A 325 3.26 28.43 26.15
N PRO A 326 3.02 29.32 27.13
CA PRO A 326 3.07 30.76 26.92
C PRO A 326 4.45 31.21 26.39
N GLY A 327 4.47 31.82 25.21
CA GLY A 327 5.71 32.25 24.56
C GLY A 327 6.49 31.14 23.86
N ALA A 328 5.90 29.95 23.70
CA ALA A 328 6.47 28.88 22.88
C ALA A 328 6.73 29.40 21.47
N VAL A 329 7.96 29.17 20.99
CA VAL A 329 8.37 29.43 19.62
C VAL A 329 8.66 28.08 18.98
N ASP A 330 8.17 27.90 17.76
CA ASP A 330 8.36 26.67 17.02
C ASP A 330 9.84 26.46 16.67
N SER A 331 10.34 25.26 16.91
CA SER A 331 11.77 24.95 16.81
C SER A 331 12.17 24.69 15.36
N GLN A 332 12.80 25.70 14.74
CA GLN A 332 13.38 25.52 13.40
C GLN A 332 14.44 24.41 13.38
N ALA A 333 15.22 24.28 14.47
CA ALA A 333 16.23 23.23 14.59
C ALA A 333 15.60 21.83 14.62
N ALA A 334 14.49 21.65 15.33
CA ALA A 334 13.76 20.38 15.34
C ALA A 334 13.15 20.07 13.97
N LEU A 335 12.57 21.07 13.30
CA LEU A 335 12.04 20.92 11.95
C LEU A 335 13.12 20.49 10.96
N ASP A 336 14.29 21.13 10.98
CA ASP A 336 15.40 20.79 10.09
C ASP A 336 15.97 19.39 10.40
N GLU A 337 16.01 18.99 11.68
CA GLU A 337 16.39 17.63 12.06
C GLU A 337 15.36 16.59 11.60
N VAL A 338 14.06 16.85 11.76
CA VAL A 338 13.00 15.97 11.23
C VAL A 338 13.12 15.83 9.72
N ARG A 339 13.34 16.91 8.97
CA ARG A 339 13.57 16.85 7.52
C ARG A 339 14.77 15.97 7.17
N ALA A 340 15.88 16.11 7.89
CA ALA A 340 17.07 15.30 7.66
C ALA A 340 16.82 13.81 7.95
N ARG A 341 16.03 13.49 8.99
CA ARG A 341 15.62 12.12 9.32
C ARG A 341 14.70 11.53 8.27
N LEU A 342 13.70 12.29 7.81
CA LEU A 342 12.82 11.83 6.74
C LEU A 342 13.57 11.67 5.40
N ASP A 343 14.60 12.48 5.15
CA ASP A 343 15.45 12.36 3.96
C ASP A 343 16.38 11.13 4.00
N ASP A 344 16.57 10.52 5.17
CA ASP A 344 17.33 9.30 5.40
C ASP A 344 16.37 8.12 5.56
N ASP A 345 15.88 7.62 4.43
CA ASP A 345 15.00 6.44 4.33
C ASP A 345 13.71 6.52 5.16
N LEU A 346 13.14 7.72 5.29
CA LEU A 346 11.97 7.95 6.16
C LEU A 346 12.19 7.43 7.58
N ASP A 347 13.30 7.80 8.23
CA ASP A 347 13.58 7.52 9.64
C ASP A 347 12.59 8.28 10.56
N THR A 348 11.33 7.82 10.58
CA THR A 348 10.27 8.37 11.41
C THR A 348 10.52 8.16 12.91
N PRO A 349 11.13 7.05 13.39
CA PRO A 349 11.55 6.96 14.79
C PRO A 349 12.54 8.07 15.15
N GLY A 350 13.58 8.30 14.34
CA GLY A 350 14.55 9.37 14.58
C GLY A 350 13.92 10.76 14.48
N ALA A 351 12.93 10.96 13.61
CA ALA A 351 12.13 12.19 13.55
C ALA A 351 11.30 12.41 14.83
N VAL A 352 10.64 11.36 15.34
CA VAL A 352 9.90 11.41 16.62
C VAL A 352 10.84 11.77 17.77
N GLU A 353 12.02 11.15 17.83
CA GLU A 353 13.02 11.46 18.86
C GLU A 353 13.57 12.90 18.77
N ALA A 354 13.71 13.45 17.56
CA ALA A 354 14.12 14.84 17.35
C ALA A 354 13.08 15.82 17.95
N ILE A 355 11.81 15.50 17.77
CA ILE A 355 10.70 16.26 18.36
C ILE A 355 10.69 16.10 19.89
N ASP A 356 10.83 14.88 20.41
CA ASP A 356 10.90 14.61 21.86
C ASP A 356 12.02 15.45 22.52
N ARG A 357 13.22 15.51 21.92
CA ARG A 357 14.33 16.34 22.42
C ARG A 357 14.01 17.84 22.43
N ALA A 358 13.25 18.34 21.46
CA ALA A 358 12.86 19.76 21.40
C ALA A 358 11.81 20.09 22.48
N VAL A 359 10.87 19.18 22.70
CA VAL A 359 9.89 19.25 23.79
C VAL A 359 10.58 19.27 25.16
N GLU A 360 11.62 18.46 25.38
CA GLU A 360 12.42 18.48 26.61
C GLU A 360 13.11 19.84 26.88
N ARG A 361 13.41 20.60 25.82
CA ARG A 361 13.96 21.96 25.92
C ARG A 361 12.88 23.04 26.10
N GLY A 362 11.60 22.65 26.10
CA GLY A 362 10.45 23.55 26.20
C GLY A 362 10.17 24.33 24.91
N GLU A 363 10.60 23.81 23.77
CA GLU A 363 10.38 24.42 22.46
C GLU A 363 9.05 23.96 21.85
N GLY A 364 8.41 24.81 21.05
CA GLY A 364 7.26 24.41 20.25
C GLY A 364 7.69 23.49 19.11
N VAL A 365 6.81 22.57 18.71
CA VAL A 365 7.14 21.53 17.71
C VAL A 365 6.04 21.32 16.67
N ALA A 366 5.20 22.33 16.45
CA ALA A 366 4.04 22.24 15.57
C ALA A 366 4.45 21.88 14.13
N SER A 367 5.34 22.66 13.50
CA SER A 367 5.71 22.41 12.09
C SER A 367 6.45 21.08 11.92
N ALA A 368 7.26 20.68 12.91
CA ALA A 368 7.97 19.41 12.87
C ALA A 368 6.99 18.21 12.95
N ALA A 369 6.00 18.28 13.84
CA ALA A 369 4.97 17.25 13.98
C ALA A 369 4.04 17.16 12.75
N GLU A 370 3.80 18.27 12.05
CA GLU A 370 2.99 18.30 10.83
C GLU A 370 3.57 17.48 9.67
N LEU A 371 4.90 17.38 9.56
CA LEU A 371 5.56 16.51 8.57
C LEU A 371 5.26 15.02 8.84
N LEU A 372 5.04 14.67 10.11
CA LEU A 372 4.58 13.34 10.51
C LEU A 372 3.06 13.21 10.45
N GLY A 373 2.32 14.23 10.00
CA GLY A 373 0.86 14.28 9.95
C GLY A 373 0.17 14.41 11.31
N VAL A 374 0.89 14.91 12.32
CA VAL A 374 0.37 15.14 13.68
C VAL A 374 0.15 16.64 13.90
N PHE A 375 -1.09 17.09 13.75
CA PHE A 375 -1.45 18.50 13.96
C PHE A 375 -1.65 18.81 15.45
N LEU A 376 -0.80 19.68 15.99
CA LEU A 376 -0.82 20.11 17.40
C LEU A 376 -1.59 21.42 17.62
N VAL A 377 -1.80 22.21 16.56
CA VAL A 377 -2.48 23.51 16.59
C VAL A 377 -3.49 23.57 15.45
N GLY A 378 -4.72 24.03 15.74
CA GLY A 378 -5.77 24.14 14.74
C GLY A 378 -6.36 22.79 14.28
N GLU A 379 -7.39 22.86 13.44
CA GLU A 379 -7.85 21.69 12.68
C GLU A 379 -6.97 21.53 11.42
N PRO A 380 -6.76 20.30 10.91
CA PRO A 380 -6.04 20.08 9.66
C PRO A 380 -6.60 20.98 8.55
N GLN A 381 -5.75 21.72 7.84
CA GLN A 381 -6.18 22.36 6.60
C GLN A 381 -6.48 21.26 5.59
N ARG A 382 -7.77 21.09 5.28
CA ARG A 382 -8.27 20.17 4.25
C ARG A 382 -7.95 20.67 2.86
#